data_AF-A0A947A6J5-F1
#
_entry.id   AF-A0A947A6J5-F1
#
_cell.length_a   1.000
_cell.length_b   1.000
_cell.length_c   1.000
_cell.angle_alpha   90.00
_cell.angle_beta   90.00
_cell.angle_gamma   90.00
#
_symmetry.space_group_name_H-M   'P 1'
#
loop_
_entity.id
_entity.type
_entity.pdbx_description
1 polymer ?
#
loop_
_entity_poly.entity_id
_entity_poly.type
_entity_poly.pdbx_seq_one_letter_code
_entity_poly.pdbx_strand_id
1 'polypeptide(L)'
;MIRTITILGLLFIVLSCKKEGALFQNPDASTTGIDFKNELTEKDDLNILDYLYFYNGGGLAIGDINGDELPDIFLAGNQVKNRLYLNT
;
A
#
# COMPACT_ATOMS: atom_id res chain seq x y z
N MET A 1 25.51 -46.28 12.58
CA MET A 1 24.86 -45.51 13.65
C MET A 1 25.30 -44.04 13.63
N ILE A 2 26.60 -43.73 13.87
CA ILE A 2 27.10 -42.34 13.86
C ILE A 2 26.90 -41.63 12.50
N ARG A 3 27.26 -42.26 11.37
CA ARG A 3 27.04 -41.67 10.01
C ARG A 3 25.57 -41.33 9.74
N THR A 4 24.64 -42.16 10.21
CA THR A 4 23.20 -41.95 10.04
C THR A 4 22.72 -40.75 10.84
N ILE A 5 23.23 -40.58 12.07
CA ILE A 5 22.95 -39.42 12.93
C ILE A 5 23.52 -38.14 12.32
N THR A 6 24.73 -38.19 11.76
CA THR A 6 25.35 -37.02 11.10
C THR A 6 24.56 -36.59 9.87
N ILE A 7 24.06 -37.54 9.07
CA ILE A 7 23.23 -37.25 7.88
C ILE A 7 21.89 -36.63 8.31
N LEU A 8 21.24 -37.16 9.35
CA LEU A 8 19.96 -36.65 9.84
C LEU A 8 20.10 -35.24 10.43
N GLY A 9 21.21 -34.97 11.13
CA GLY A 9 21.54 -33.64 11.64
C GLY A 9 21.81 -32.61 10.54
N LEU A 10 22.53 -33.00 9.48
CA LEU A 10 22.73 -32.13 8.30
C LEU A 10 21.42 -31.82 7.58
N LEU A 11 20.52 -32.81 7.49
CA LEU A 11 19.20 -32.65 6.87
C LEU A 11 18.30 -31.67 7.66
N PHE A 12 18.42 -31.65 8.98
CA PHE A 12 17.69 -30.71 9.84
C PHE A 12 18.16 -29.25 9.65
N ILE A 13 19.47 -29.04 9.42
CA ILE A 13 20.05 -27.72 9.23
C ILE A 13 19.58 -27.10 7.91
N VAL A 14 19.48 -27.88 6.83
CA VAL A 14 19.01 -27.38 5.53
C VAL A 14 17.50 -27.05 5.51
N LEU A 15 16.71 -27.63 6.41
CA LEU A 15 15.27 -27.33 6.54
C LEU A 15 14.96 -26.10 7.41
N SER A 16 15.95 -25.53 8.09
CA SER A 16 15.76 -24.42 9.05
C SER A 16 15.74 -23.03 8.40
N CYS A 17 16.09 -22.93 7.11
CA CYS A 17 16.15 -21.63 6.43
C CYS A 17 14.74 -21.09 6.14
N LYS A 18 14.25 -20.18 6.98
CA LYS A 18 13.07 -19.37 6.70
C LYS A 18 13.50 -18.05 6.08
N LYS A 19 13.11 -17.80 4.82
CA LYS A 19 13.15 -16.44 4.26
C LYS A 19 12.07 -15.62 4.95
N GLU A 20 12.46 -14.51 5.58
CA GLU A 20 11.49 -13.51 6.02
C GLU A 20 10.86 -12.83 4.80
N GLY A 21 9.56 -12.55 4.89
CA GLY A 21 8.82 -11.87 3.84
C GLY A 21 9.20 -10.40 3.71
N ALA A 22 8.68 -9.73 2.69
CA ALA A 22 8.81 -8.28 2.57
C ALA A 22 8.09 -7.58 3.73
N LEU A 23 8.72 -6.53 4.28
CA LEU A 23 8.10 -5.69 5.33
C LEU A 23 6.89 -4.91 4.82
N PHE A 24 6.87 -4.62 3.52
CA PHE A 24 5.78 -3.93 2.84
C PHE A 24 5.34 -4.73 1.64
N GLN A 25 4.03 -4.80 1.44
CA GLN A 25 3.42 -5.36 0.25
C GLN A 25 2.64 -4.26 -0.46
N ASN A 26 2.65 -4.31 -1.78
CA ASN A 26 1.86 -3.41 -2.62
C ASN A 26 0.77 -4.24 -3.32
N PRO A 27 -0.34 -4.55 -2.63
CA PRO A 27 -1.42 -5.32 -3.22
C PRO A 27 -2.07 -4.54 -4.37
N ASP A 28 -2.51 -5.27 -5.40
CA ASP A 28 -3.24 -4.66 -6.52
C ASP A 28 -4.60 -4.11 -6.10
N ALA A 29 -5.10 -3.12 -6.84
CA ALA A 29 -6.42 -2.51 -6.62
C ALA A 29 -7.56 -3.54 -6.64
N SER A 30 -7.43 -4.62 -7.41
CA SER A 30 -8.41 -5.72 -7.42
C SER A 30 -8.48 -6.50 -6.11
N THR A 31 -7.41 -6.46 -5.32
CA THR A 31 -7.31 -7.13 -4.02
C THR A 31 -7.80 -6.23 -2.89
N THR A 32 -7.51 -4.92 -2.96
CA THR A 32 -7.87 -3.95 -1.91
C THR A 32 -9.20 -3.24 -2.14
N GLY A 33 -9.68 -3.20 -3.39
CA GLY A 33 -10.78 -2.34 -3.81
C GLY A 33 -10.40 -0.85 -3.93
N ILE A 34 -9.13 -0.48 -3.73
CA ILE A 34 -8.66 0.91 -3.74
C ILE A 34 -7.90 1.18 -5.05
N ASP A 35 -8.49 2.01 -5.92
CA ASP A 35 -8.01 2.33 -7.27
C ASP A 35 -7.76 3.84 -7.50
N PHE A 36 -7.72 4.64 -6.44
CA PHE A 36 -7.60 6.10 -6.52
C PHE A 36 -6.27 6.55 -7.13
N LYS A 37 -6.34 7.53 -8.02
CA LYS A 37 -5.17 8.23 -8.58
C LYS A 37 -5.48 9.73 -8.66
N ASN A 38 -4.66 10.55 -7.98
CA ASN A 38 -4.67 12.00 -8.15
C ASN A 38 -3.92 12.36 -9.44
N GLU A 39 -4.55 12.12 -10.58
CA GLU A 39 -3.98 12.41 -11.88
C GLU A 39 -3.97 13.92 -12.14
N LEU A 40 -2.77 14.47 -12.38
CA LEU A 40 -2.56 15.88 -12.63
C LEU A 40 -2.19 16.08 -14.09
N THR A 41 -2.78 17.10 -14.71
CA THR A 41 -2.44 17.54 -16.07
C THR A 41 -1.81 18.91 -15.99
N GLU A 42 -0.53 18.99 -16.36
CA GLU A 42 0.20 20.24 -16.46
C GLU A 42 -0.30 21.08 -17.63
N LYS A 43 -0.25 22.40 -17.45
CA LYS A 43 -0.53 23.40 -18.47
C LYS A 43 0.52 24.49 -18.42
N ASP A 44 0.63 25.26 -19.49
CA ASP A 44 1.57 26.38 -19.59
C ASP A 44 1.40 27.40 -18.45
N ASP A 45 0.18 27.54 -17.90
CA ASP A 45 -0.15 28.45 -16.78
C ASP A 45 -0.38 27.73 -15.44
N LEU A 46 -0.26 26.40 -15.40
CA LEU A 46 -0.49 25.59 -14.20
C LEU A 46 0.43 24.37 -14.21
N ASN A 47 1.60 24.56 -13.63
CA ASN A 47 2.66 23.57 -13.51
C ASN A 47 3.51 23.87 -12.26
N ILE A 48 4.54 23.06 -12.02
CA ILE A 48 5.40 23.19 -10.83
C ILE A 48 6.26 24.46 -10.81
N LEU A 49 6.59 25.03 -11.96
CA LEU A 49 7.40 26.26 -12.06
C LEU A 49 6.59 27.48 -11.62
N ASP A 50 5.30 27.51 -11.96
CA ASP A 50 4.38 28.61 -11.60
C ASP A 50 3.69 28.39 -10.25
N TYR A 51 3.47 27.13 -9.86
CA TYR A 51 2.86 26.76 -8.59
C TYR A 51 3.65 25.64 -7.90
N LEU A 52 4.47 26.04 -6.92
CA LEU A 52 5.39 25.12 -6.21
C LEU A 52 4.69 23.96 -5.49
N TYR A 53 3.38 24.07 -5.24
CA TYR A 53 2.60 23.02 -4.57
C TYR A 53 1.76 22.18 -5.55
N PHE A 54 2.04 22.25 -6.85
CA PHE A 54 1.24 21.55 -7.88
C PHE A 54 1.10 20.05 -7.61
N TYR A 55 2.19 19.39 -7.19
CA TYR A 55 2.18 17.95 -6.87
C TYR A 55 1.84 17.64 -5.40
N ASN A 56 1.58 18.65 -4.56
CA ASN A 56 1.12 18.38 -3.19
C ASN A 56 -0.29 17.79 -3.27
N GLY A 57 -0.50 16.59 -2.72
CA GLY A 57 -1.82 15.98 -2.70
C GLY A 57 -2.80 16.74 -1.81
N GLY A 58 -4.10 16.58 -2.07
CA GLY A 58 -5.19 17.18 -1.29
C GLY A 58 -5.34 16.59 0.12
N GLY A 59 -4.59 15.53 0.44
CA GLY A 59 -4.58 14.86 1.72
C GLY A 59 -5.38 13.54 1.73
N LEU A 60 -5.29 12.87 2.87
CA LEU A 60 -5.97 11.61 3.22
C LEU A 60 -6.54 11.78 4.62
N ALA A 61 -7.72 11.22 4.87
CA ALA A 61 -8.23 11.00 6.21
C ALA A 61 -8.63 9.53 6.39
N ILE A 62 -8.53 9.04 7.63
CA ILE A 62 -9.02 7.72 8.05
C ILE A 62 -9.95 7.94 9.23
N GLY A 63 -11.11 7.30 9.20
CA GLY A 63 -12.08 7.36 10.29
C GLY A 63 -13.28 6.48 9.99
N ASP A 64 -14.05 6.13 11.02
CA ASP A 64 -15.32 5.43 10.87
C ASP A 64 -16.40 6.45 10.48
N ILE A 65 -16.84 6.42 9.22
CA ILE A 65 -17.78 7.40 8.66
C ILE A 65 -19.21 6.86 8.68
N ASN A 66 -19.39 5.55 8.54
CA ASN A 66 -20.70 4.90 8.47
C ASN A 66 -21.19 4.35 9.83
N GLY A 67 -20.34 4.35 10.86
CA GLY A 67 -20.65 3.93 12.23
C GLY A 67 -20.61 2.42 12.45
N ASP A 68 -19.84 1.67 11.66
CA ASP A 68 -19.72 0.20 11.77
C ASP A 68 -18.49 -0.28 12.55
N GLU A 69 -17.75 0.64 13.17
CA GLU A 69 -16.51 0.42 13.92
C GLU A 69 -15.32 -0.03 13.05
N LEU A 70 -15.42 0.04 11.72
CA LEU A 70 -14.33 -0.18 10.79
C LEU A 70 -13.73 1.14 10.28
N PRO A 71 -12.40 1.19 10.02
CA PRO A 71 -11.78 2.39 9.49
C PRO A 71 -12.06 2.54 7.99
N ASP A 72 -12.72 3.64 7.61
CA ASP A 72 -12.90 4.06 6.23
C ASP A 72 -11.77 4.97 5.75
N ILE A 73 -11.63 5.11 4.43
CA ILE A 73 -10.59 5.92 3.80
C ILE A 73 -11.23 7.02 2.95
N PHE A 74 -10.85 8.28 3.21
CA PHE A 74 -11.19 9.41 2.35
C PHE A 74 -9.93 9.99 1.70
N LEU A 75 -9.93 10.05 0.37
CA LEU A 75 -8.84 10.56 -0.45
C LEU A 75 -9.28 11.83 -1.18
N ALA A 76 -8.54 12.92 -1.00
CA ALA A 76 -8.80 14.19 -1.67
C ALA A 76 -7.96 14.34 -2.94
N GLY A 77 -8.62 14.64 -4.05
CA GLY A 77 -7.99 14.88 -5.35
C GLY A 77 -7.82 16.38 -5.63
N ASN A 78 -6.75 16.75 -6.34
CA ASN A 78 -6.52 18.14 -6.73
C ASN A 78 -7.30 18.48 -8.01
N GLN A 79 -7.19 17.62 -9.02
CA GLN A 79 -7.84 17.80 -10.34
C GLN A 79 -8.79 16.66 -10.69
N VAL A 80 -8.99 15.72 -9.76
CA VAL A 80 -9.93 14.60 -9.85
C VAL A 80 -10.94 14.69 -8.71
N LYS A 81 -12.02 13.91 -8.79
CA LYS A 81 -13.00 13.82 -7.70
C LYS A 81 -12.39 13.16 -6.47
N ASN A 82 -12.73 13.69 -5.29
CA ASN A 82 -12.49 13.02 -4.02
C ASN A 82 -13.20 11.66 -3.98
N ARG A 83 -12.65 10.70 -3.23
CA ARG A 83 -13.25 9.37 -3.07
C ARG A 83 -13.29 8.94 -1.61
N LEU A 84 -14.43 8.36 -1.25
CA LEU A 84 -14.64 7.63 0.00
C LEU A 84 -14.65 6.14 -0.31
N TYR A 85 -13.81 5.38 0.36
CA TYR A 85 -13.79 3.92 0.35
C TYR A 85 -14.28 3.45 1.71
N LEU A 86 -15.44 2.78 1.71
CA LEU A 86 -15.98 2.15 2.91
C LEU A 86 -15.32 0.79 3.09
N ASN A 87 -14.94 0.48 4.33
CA ASN A 87 -14.46 -0.85 4.69
C ASN A 87 -15.68 -1.74 5.01
N THR A 88 -15.79 -2.91 4.39
CA THR A 88 -16.98 -3.78 4.46
C THR A 88 -16.63 -5.22 4.79
#